data_AF-A0A9N9W3Z7-F1
#
_entry.id   AF-A0A9N9W3Z7-F1
#
_cell.length_a   1.000
_cell.length_b   1.000
_cell.length_c   1.000
_cell.angle_alpha   90.00
_cell.angle_beta   90.00
_cell.angle_gamma   90.00
#
_symmetry.space_group_name_H-M   'P 1'
#
loop_
_entity.id
_entity.type
_entity.pdbx_description
1 polymer ?
#
loop_
_entity_poly.entity_id
_entity_poly.type
_entity_poly.pdbx_seq_one_letter_code
_entity_poly.pdbx_strand_id
1 'polypeptide(L)'
;MARLSVTKSTPDAISSPYGLYITMQWLREVGGVHKYHWGLFLANDEPPKGSLFHATDLNREPLDLRLEIREVRDPRRSQKLVTCLQIATLRSMEIMEACAKSIRLMDPRHVPFGEMRWTCRVWVKEVLVTLNHAGYIKLPMTVDSLERYCQAAADSHLDRMGNAWIYNDMRWLSSPPPEKPSGKQSSYYGPSEMAIDSTGDRRGPRSSQPRISGQPYLGPKPMITEAATQRYYGSKPMITETSY
;
A
#
# COMPACT_ATOMS: atom_id res chain seq x y z
N MET A 1 22.66 -31.23 33.10
CA MET A 1 22.11 -30.70 31.83
C MET A 1 21.18 -29.54 32.15
N ALA A 2 21.62 -28.31 31.93
CA ALA A 2 20.81 -27.12 32.17
C ALA A 2 19.85 -26.91 30.99
N ARG A 3 18.54 -26.91 31.24
CA ARG A 3 17.53 -26.50 30.26
C ARG A 3 17.63 -24.98 30.11
N LEU A 4 18.10 -24.52 28.96
CA LEU A 4 17.96 -23.12 28.55
C LEU A 4 16.45 -22.82 28.45
N SER A 5 15.95 -22.06 29.42
CA SER A 5 14.61 -21.50 29.37
C SER A 5 14.57 -20.46 28.25
N VAL A 6 13.94 -20.81 27.13
CA VAL A 6 13.58 -19.85 26.09
C VAL A 6 12.54 -18.92 26.70
N THR A 7 12.98 -17.75 27.15
CA THR A 7 12.07 -16.68 27.53
C THR A 7 11.28 -16.29 26.28
N LYS A 8 9.96 -16.48 26.31
CA LYS A 8 9.07 -15.91 25.31
C LYS A 8 9.23 -14.39 25.39
N SER A 9 10.05 -13.80 24.53
CA SER A 9 10.13 -12.36 24.39
C SER A 9 8.77 -11.84 23.96
N THR A 10 8.12 -11.10 24.83
CA THR A 10 6.95 -10.29 24.48
C THR A 10 7.33 -9.34 23.33
N PRO A 11 6.46 -9.15 22.33
CA PRO A 11 6.72 -8.17 21.29
C PRO A 11 6.87 -6.80 21.96
N ASP A 12 8.02 -6.16 21.74
CA ASP A 12 8.32 -4.87 22.34
C ASP A 12 7.26 -3.85 21.94
N ALA A 13 6.91 -2.93 22.85
CA ALA A 13 6.17 -1.75 22.43
C ALA A 13 7.10 -0.86 21.59
N ILE A 14 6.51 -0.05 20.70
CA ILE A 14 7.23 1.09 20.15
C ILE A 14 7.69 1.96 21.33
N SER A 15 8.98 2.25 21.37
CA SER A 15 9.60 2.94 22.51
C SER A 15 10.46 4.12 22.13
N SER A 16 10.89 4.24 20.86
CA SER A 16 11.71 5.34 20.38
C SER A 16 10.84 6.56 20.01
N PRO A 17 10.94 7.69 20.74
CA PRO A 17 10.27 8.93 20.36
C PRO A 17 10.75 9.38 18.98
N TYR A 18 9.81 9.82 18.14
CA TYR A 18 10.09 10.16 16.73
C TYR A 18 10.77 9.06 15.91
N GLY A 19 10.68 7.80 16.36
CA GLY A 19 11.09 6.66 15.56
C GLY A 19 10.22 6.55 14.32
N LEU A 20 10.85 6.46 13.15
CA LEU A 20 10.20 6.19 11.87
C LEU A 20 10.26 4.69 11.59
N TYR A 21 9.09 4.10 11.36
CA TYR A 21 8.91 2.67 11.15
C TYR A 21 8.23 2.39 9.83
N ILE A 22 8.62 1.30 9.17
CA ILE A 22 7.84 0.68 8.09
C ILE A 22 6.87 -0.32 8.72
N THR A 23 5.58 -0.18 8.41
CA THR A 23 4.53 -1.11 8.84
C THR A 23 4.20 -2.07 7.70
N MET A 24 4.14 -3.36 8.03
CA MET A 24 3.81 -4.43 7.09
C MET A 24 2.50 -5.08 7.55
N GLN A 25 1.40 -4.81 6.84
CA GLN A 25 0.09 -5.38 7.15
C GLN A 25 -0.25 -6.46 6.13
N TRP A 26 -0.59 -7.67 6.57
CA TRP A 26 -0.92 -8.76 5.66
C TRP A 26 -2.18 -8.45 4.84
N LEU A 27 -2.12 -8.72 3.54
CA LEU A 27 -3.25 -8.59 2.63
C LEU A 27 -3.77 -9.96 2.18
N ARG A 28 -2.91 -10.75 1.53
CA ARG A 28 -3.24 -12.06 0.96
C ARG A 28 -1.97 -12.77 0.47
N GLU A 29 -2.15 -13.99 -0.01
CA GLU A 29 -1.16 -14.70 -0.82
C GLU A 29 -1.55 -14.68 -2.30
N VAL A 30 -0.57 -14.50 -3.19
CA VAL A 30 -0.75 -14.58 -4.65
C VAL A 30 0.38 -15.42 -5.23
N GLY A 31 0.04 -16.58 -5.80
CA GLY A 31 1.03 -17.47 -6.43
C GLY A 31 2.12 -17.96 -5.48
N GLY A 32 1.79 -18.29 -4.23
CA GLY A 32 2.78 -18.70 -3.23
C GLY A 32 3.55 -17.55 -2.57
N VAL A 33 3.25 -16.29 -2.93
CA VAL A 33 3.95 -15.11 -2.40
C VAL A 33 3.01 -14.29 -1.54
N HIS A 34 3.43 -14.00 -0.31
CA HIS A 34 2.69 -13.14 0.61
C HIS A 34 2.78 -11.68 0.17
N LYS A 35 1.62 -11.01 0.13
CA LYS A 35 1.49 -9.61 -0.21
C LYS A 35 1.06 -8.83 1.02
N TYR A 36 1.68 -7.67 1.19
CA TYR A 36 1.50 -6.79 2.34
C TYR A 36 1.10 -5.40 1.88
N HIS A 37 0.30 -4.71 2.69
CA HIS A 37 0.06 -3.28 2.62
C HIS A 37 1.16 -2.56 3.40
N TRP A 38 1.75 -1.56 2.74
CA TRP A 38 2.89 -0.81 3.24
C TRP A 38 2.43 0.54 3.77
N GLY A 39 2.95 0.91 4.94
CA GLY A 39 2.75 2.23 5.52
C GLY A 39 3.97 2.67 6.31
N LEU A 40 4.04 3.97 6.61
CA LEU A 40 5.05 4.56 7.47
C LEU A 40 4.38 5.02 8.76
N PHE A 41 4.89 4.57 9.90
CA PHE A 41 4.46 5.03 11.21
C PHE A 41 5.56 5.89 11.81
N LEU A 42 5.22 7.11 12.23
CA LEU A 42 6.12 7.97 12.97
C LEU A 42 5.59 8.13 14.39
N ALA A 43 6.35 7.65 15.36
CA ALA A 43 6.04 7.84 16.77
C ALA A 43 6.08 9.34 17.12
N ASN A 44 5.23 9.79 18.03
CA ASN A 44 5.38 11.13 18.61
C ASN A 44 6.39 11.12 19.76
N ASP A 45 6.35 12.14 20.60
CA ASP A 45 7.13 12.26 21.84
C ASP A 45 6.69 11.29 22.95
N GLU A 46 5.48 10.71 22.84
CA GLU A 46 4.87 9.75 23.78
C GLU A 46 4.55 8.39 23.12
N PRO A 47 5.57 7.61 22.68
CA PRO A 47 5.35 6.30 22.09
C PRO A 47 4.57 5.36 23.06
N PRO A 48 3.68 4.49 22.55
CA PRO A 48 3.57 4.04 21.15
C PRO A 48 2.62 4.88 20.29
N LYS A 49 2.20 6.07 20.75
CA LYS A 49 1.35 6.97 19.97
C LYS A 49 2.13 7.57 18.79
N GLY A 50 1.42 7.96 17.75
CA GLY A 50 2.02 8.59 16.57
C GLY A 50 1.04 8.71 15.42
N SER A 51 1.56 8.94 14.21
CA SER A 51 0.76 9.00 12.99
C SER A 51 1.18 7.93 12.00
N LEU A 52 0.19 7.28 11.38
CA LEU A 52 0.36 6.38 10.26
C LEU A 52 0.10 7.14 8.96
N PHE A 53 1.06 7.05 8.04
CA PHE A 53 1.03 7.60 6.69
C PHE A 53 1.03 6.43 5.71
N HIS A 54 0.05 6.35 4.82
CA HIS A 54 0.03 5.31 3.79
C HIS A 54 -0.77 5.77 2.56
N ALA A 55 -0.49 5.15 1.41
CA ALA A 55 -1.33 5.29 0.23
C ALA A 55 -2.36 4.16 0.23
N THR A 56 -3.65 4.49 0.21
CA THR A 56 -4.75 3.52 0.28
C THR A 56 -5.87 3.87 -0.69
N ASP A 57 -6.55 2.85 -1.19
CA ASP A 57 -7.79 2.92 -1.97
C ASP A 57 -9.03 2.64 -1.10
N LEU A 58 -8.92 2.78 0.23
CA LEU A 58 -10.05 2.61 1.13
C LEU A 58 -11.19 3.56 0.75
N ASN A 59 -12.36 2.98 0.49
CA ASN A 59 -13.58 3.62 0.01
C ASN A 59 -13.46 4.23 -1.40
N ARG A 60 -12.57 3.68 -2.23
CA ARG A 60 -12.37 4.06 -3.63
C ARG A 60 -12.35 2.83 -4.53
N GLU A 61 -12.20 3.05 -5.83
CA GLU A 61 -11.96 1.96 -6.77
C GLU A 61 -10.58 1.33 -6.50
N PRO A 62 -10.42 0.02 -6.73
CA PRO A 62 -9.13 -0.63 -6.58
C PRO A 62 -8.03 0.11 -7.34
N LEU A 63 -6.90 0.36 -6.67
CA LEU A 63 -5.75 1.12 -7.19
C LEU A 63 -5.98 2.64 -7.38
N ASP A 64 -7.14 3.20 -7.04
CA ASP A 64 -7.32 4.65 -6.91
C ASP A 64 -6.79 5.13 -5.54
N LEU A 65 -5.47 5.16 -5.43
CA LEU A 65 -4.79 5.44 -4.17
C LEU A 65 -4.88 6.92 -3.80
N ARG A 66 -5.08 7.18 -2.51
CA ARG A 66 -4.88 8.49 -1.89
C ARG A 66 -3.96 8.38 -0.69
N LEU A 67 -3.27 9.47 -0.38
CA LEU A 67 -2.59 9.62 0.89
C LEU A 67 -3.64 9.70 2.01
N GLU A 68 -3.52 8.81 2.99
CA GLU A 68 -4.20 8.93 4.28
C GLU A 68 -3.14 9.11 5.37
N ILE A 69 -3.39 10.10 6.24
CA ILE A 69 -2.62 10.36 7.45
C ILE A 69 -3.61 10.26 8.59
N ARG A 70 -3.33 9.39 9.58
CA ARG A 70 -4.20 9.23 10.74
C ARG A 70 -3.39 9.04 12.01
N GLU A 71 -3.92 9.56 13.12
CA GLU A 71 -3.38 9.29 14.44
C GLU A 71 -3.63 7.83 14.83
N VAL A 72 -2.63 7.22 15.44
CA VAL A 72 -2.68 5.84 15.92
C VAL A 72 -2.16 5.83 17.36
N ARG A 73 -3.01 5.37 18.29
CA ARG A 73 -2.65 5.24 19.71
C ARG A 73 -1.59 4.16 19.95
N ASP A 74 -1.70 3.06 19.21
CA ASP A 74 -0.75 1.95 19.23
C ASP A 74 -0.94 1.12 17.95
N PRO A 75 0.08 1.00 17.08
CA PRO A 75 -0.04 0.24 15.83
C PRO A 75 -0.31 -1.25 16.04
N ARG A 76 0.05 -1.82 17.20
CA ARG A 76 -0.21 -3.23 17.54
C ARG A 76 -1.69 -3.58 17.62
N ARG A 77 -2.58 -2.58 17.71
CA ARG A 77 -4.04 -2.79 17.70
C ARG A 77 -4.58 -3.24 16.34
N SER A 78 -3.80 -3.13 15.27
CA SER A 78 -4.20 -3.62 13.96
C SER A 78 -4.11 -5.14 13.89
N GLN A 79 -5.25 -5.80 13.64
CA GLN A 79 -5.32 -7.26 13.50
C GLN A 79 -4.57 -7.79 12.28
N LYS A 80 -4.29 -6.93 11.29
CA LYS A 80 -3.56 -7.31 10.07
C LYS A 80 -2.08 -6.96 10.15
N LEU A 81 -1.63 -6.21 11.16
CA LEU A 81 -0.22 -5.86 11.29
C LEU A 81 0.60 -7.10 11.64
N VAL A 82 1.68 -7.30 10.88
CA VAL A 82 2.63 -8.40 11.05
C VAL A 82 3.92 -7.91 11.67
N THR A 83 4.50 -6.83 11.12
CA THR A 83 5.69 -6.18 11.68
C THR A 83 5.62 -4.66 11.66
N CYS A 84 6.36 -4.04 12.57
CA CYS A 84 6.70 -2.62 12.57
C CYS A 84 8.22 -2.48 12.70
N LEU A 85 8.88 -1.95 11.67
CA LEU A 85 10.33 -2.04 11.50
C LEU A 85 10.95 -0.64 11.59
N GLN A 86 11.66 -0.33 12.68
CA GLN A 86 12.34 0.98 12.78
C GLN A 86 13.44 1.08 11.73
N ILE A 87 13.45 2.20 11.03
CA ILE A 87 14.43 2.49 9.97
C ILE A 87 15.26 3.74 10.25
N ALA A 88 14.73 4.66 11.04
CA ALA A 88 15.36 5.94 11.36
C ALA A 88 14.68 6.58 12.57
N THR A 89 15.21 7.73 12.98
CA THR A 89 14.54 8.68 13.87
C THR A 89 14.44 10.01 13.12
N LEU A 90 13.24 10.57 13.05
CA LEU A 90 13.01 11.90 12.48
C LEU A 90 13.01 12.95 13.59
N ARG A 91 13.15 14.23 13.22
CA ARG A 91 13.13 15.33 14.19
C ARG A 91 11.77 15.99 14.35
N SER A 92 10.85 15.75 13.41
CA SER A 92 9.58 16.49 13.33
C SER A 92 8.54 15.71 12.52
N MET A 93 7.28 15.79 12.96
CA MET A 93 6.12 15.24 12.25
C MET A 93 5.84 16.04 10.97
N GLU A 94 6.05 17.35 11.02
CA GLU A 94 5.83 18.28 9.91
C GLU A 94 6.73 17.96 8.72
N ILE A 95 8.00 17.57 8.97
CA ILE A 95 8.92 17.11 7.91
C ILE A 95 8.35 15.86 7.22
N MET A 96 7.88 14.89 8.00
CA MET A 96 7.30 13.66 7.48
C MET A 96 6.06 13.95 6.64
N GLU A 97 5.15 14.78 7.16
CA GLU A 97 3.92 15.16 6.47
C GLU A 97 4.19 15.95 5.18
N ALA A 98 5.12 16.91 5.21
CA ALA A 98 5.52 17.67 4.03
C ALA A 98 6.12 16.75 2.95
N CYS A 99 6.99 15.81 3.34
CA CYS A 99 7.56 14.84 2.40
C CYS A 99 6.48 13.92 1.81
N ALA A 100 5.60 13.37 2.66
CA ALA A 100 4.49 12.51 2.24
C ALA A 100 3.56 13.21 1.23
N LYS A 101 3.23 14.49 1.47
CA LYS A 101 2.38 15.30 0.58
C LYS A 101 3.08 15.75 -0.70
N SER A 102 4.42 15.77 -0.72
CA SER A 102 5.18 16.18 -1.91
C SER A 102 5.17 15.13 -3.03
N ILE A 103 4.90 13.86 -2.69
CA ILE A 103 4.85 12.77 -3.66
C ILE A 103 3.66 12.95 -4.59
N ARG A 104 3.92 12.92 -5.90
CA ARG A 104 2.91 13.01 -6.98
C ARG A 104 2.17 11.68 -7.17
N LEU A 105 1.59 11.17 -6.08
CA LEU A 105 0.82 9.92 -6.06
C LEU A 105 -0.30 9.97 -7.11
N MET A 106 -0.47 8.87 -7.84
CA MET A 106 -1.42 8.72 -8.95
C MET A 106 -1.12 9.52 -10.24
N ASP A 107 -0.03 10.29 -10.34
CA ASP A 107 0.39 10.85 -11.63
C ASP A 107 1.22 9.81 -12.42
N PRO A 108 0.76 9.31 -13.59
CA PRO A 108 1.49 8.29 -14.36
C PRO A 108 2.86 8.76 -14.85
N ARG A 109 3.08 10.07 -14.98
CA ARG A 109 4.36 10.65 -15.44
C ARG A 109 5.42 10.66 -14.35
N HIS A 110 5.01 10.41 -13.10
CA HIS A 110 5.88 10.41 -11.93
C HIS A 110 6.03 9.02 -11.30
N VAL A 111 5.59 7.97 -12.00
CA VAL A 111 5.88 6.59 -11.57
C VAL A 111 7.40 6.38 -11.60
N PRO A 112 8.02 5.93 -10.50
CA PRO A 112 9.47 5.76 -10.43
C PRO A 112 9.98 4.77 -11.46
N PHE A 113 11.22 4.96 -11.92
CA PHE A 113 11.85 4.08 -12.89
C PHE A 113 11.89 2.63 -12.37
N GLY A 114 11.50 1.68 -13.22
CA GLY A 114 11.41 0.25 -12.86
C GLY A 114 10.09 -0.17 -12.22
N GLU A 115 9.20 0.77 -11.87
CA GLU A 115 7.86 0.49 -11.36
C GLU A 115 6.82 0.60 -12.49
N MET A 116 5.85 -0.33 -12.50
CA MET A 116 4.80 -0.32 -13.54
C MET A 116 3.66 0.66 -13.26
N ARG A 117 3.40 0.94 -11.98
CA ARG A 117 2.30 1.81 -11.51
C ARG A 117 2.50 2.19 -10.04
N TRP A 118 1.71 3.14 -9.58
CA TRP A 118 1.59 3.44 -8.15
C TRP A 118 0.96 2.27 -7.38
N THR A 119 1.56 1.96 -6.24
CA THR A 119 1.08 1.03 -5.20
C THR A 119 1.40 1.61 -3.82
N CYS A 120 0.83 1.08 -2.75
CA CYS A 120 1.22 1.49 -1.39
C CYS A 120 2.73 1.33 -1.15
N ARG A 121 3.32 0.24 -1.66
CA ARG A 121 4.76 -0.03 -1.65
C ARG A 121 5.55 1.06 -2.36
N VAL A 122 5.21 1.35 -3.61
CA VAL A 122 5.93 2.35 -4.42
C VAL A 122 5.88 3.71 -3.77
N TRP A 123 4.72 4.10 -3.23
CA TRP A 123 4.59 5.35 -2.49
C TRP A 123 5.52 5.40 -1.26
N VAL A 124 5.59 4.33 -0.45
CA VAL A 124 6.51 4.27 0.70
C VAL A 124 7.96 4.43 0.24
N LYS A 125 8.38 3.73 -0.83
CA LYS A 125 9.74 3.83 -1.37
C LYS A 125 10.10 5.28 -1.74
N GLU A 126 9.21 5.98 -2.43
CA GLU A 126 9.42 7.37 -2.84
C GLU A 126 9.52 8.34 -1.66
N VAL A 127 8.72 8.14 -0.61
CA VAL A 127 8.84 8.94 0.62
C VAL A 127 10.21 8.72 1.27
N LEU A 128 10.68 7.48 1.35
CA LEU A 128 11.99 7.16 1.94
C LEU A 128 13.14 7.73 1.13
N VAL A 129 13.08 7.64 -0.20
CA VAL A 129 14.06 8.25 -1.11
C VAL A 129 14.08 9.77 -0.93
N THR A 130 12.91 10.41 -0.87
CA THR A 130 12.78 11.85 -0.66
C THR A 130 13.38 12.30 0.68
N LEU A 131 13.04 11.60 1.77
CA LEU A 131 13.59 11.89 3.10
C LEU A 131 15.11 11.71 3.14
N ASN A 132 15.64 10.68 2.48
CA ASN A 132 17.07 10.40 2.43
C ASN A 132 17.84 11.42 1.59
N HIS A 133 17.33 11.78 0.41
CA HIS A 133 17.94 12.79 -0.46
C HIS A 133 17.94 14.18 0.16
N ALA A 134 16.89 14.52 0.93
CA ALA A 134 16.84 15.78 1.68
C ALA A 134 17.71 15.78 2.94
N GLY A 135 18.34 14.65 3.30
CA GLY A 135 19.21 14.53 4.48
C GLY A 135 18.49 14.44 5.82
N TYR A 136 17.17 14.21 5.82
CA TYR A 136 16.39 14.06 7.06
C TYR A 136 16.57 12.69 7.71
N ILE A 137 16.85 11.66 6.91
CA ILE A 137 17.24 10.33 7.36
C ILE A 137 18.47 9.85 6.57
N LYS A 138 19.15 8.84 7.07
CA LYS A 138 20.19 8.12 6.33
C LYS A 138 19.78 6.65 6.23
N LEU A 139 19.42 6.20 5.04
CA LEU A 139 19.08 4.80 4.81
C LEU A 139 20.35 3.93 4.88
N PRO A 140 20.27 2.72 5.48
CA PRO A 140 21.42 1.83 5.60
C PRO A 140 21.78 1.13 4.28
N MET A 141 20.88 1.13 3.31
CA MET A 141 21.01 0.48 2.00
C MET A 141 20.07 1.14 0.98
N THR A 142 20.11 0.66 -0.28
CA THR A 142 19.15 1.09 -1.30
C THR A 142 17.72 0.72 -0.89
N VAL A 143 16.74 1.51 -1.35
CA VAL A 143 15.34 1.27 -1.02
C VAL A 143 14.84 -0.09 -1.53
N ASP A 144 15.34 -0.57 -2.67
CA ASP A 144 15.02 -1.91 -3.19
C ASP A 144 15.62 -3.04 -2.34
N SER A 145 16.79 -2.82 -1.74
CA SER A 145 17.33 -3.79 -0.80
C SER A 145 16.53 -3.78 0.49
N LEU A 146 16.20 -2.59 1.00
CA LEU A 146 15.36 -2.41 2.18
C LEU A 146 14.01 -3.12 2.00
N GLU A 147 13.40 -2.99 0.82
CA GLU A 147 12.15 -3.66 0.46
C GLU A 147 12.23 -5.18 0.68
N ARG A 148 13.31 -5.82 0.20
CA ARG A 148 13.51 -7.26 0.35
C ARG A 148 13.67 -7.69 1.82
N TYR A 149 14.37 -6.90 2.62
CA TYR A 149 14.50 -7.16 4.05
C TYR A 149 13.16 -6.97 4.78
N CYS A 150 12.36 -5.97 4.41
CA CYS A 150 11.03 -5.76 5.01
C CYS A 150 10.11 -6.93 4.72
N GLN A 151 10.12 -7.40 3.47
CA GLN A 151 9.37 -8.58 3.05
C GLN A 151 9.81 -9.82 3.83
N ALA A 152 11.11 -10.13 3.88
CA ALA A 152 11.62 -11.29 4.60
C ALA A 152 11.30 -11.23 6.11
N ALA A 153 11.40 -10.05 6.73
CA ALA A 153 11.02 -9.86 8.12
C ALA A 153 9.52 -10.08 8.35
N ALA A 154 8.67 -9.63 7.42
CA ALA A 154 7.23 -9.86 7.51
C ALA A 154 6.86 -11.33 7.29
N ASP A 155 7.48 -11.99 6.32
CA ASP A 155 7.27 -13.41 6.01
C ASP A 155 7.64 -14.28 7.23
N SER A 156 8.77 -13.99 7.90
CA SER A 156 9.23 -14.75 9.06
C SER A 156 8.41 -14.55 10.34
N HIS A 157 7.46 -13.60 10.35
CA HIS A 157 6.59 -13.31 11.48
C HIS A 157 5.10 -13.40 11.11
N LEU A 158 4.76 -13.98 9.96
CA LEU A 158 3.37 -14.04 9.50
C LEU A 158 2.46 -14.81 10.47
N ASP A 159 3.00 -15.81 11.17
CA ASP A 159 2.33 -16.56 12.24
C ASP A 159 1.90 -15.68 13.43
N ARG A 160 2.42 -14.45 13.51
CA ARG A 160 2.10 -13.46 14.55
C ARG A 160 1.16 -12.35 14.08
N MET A 161 0.49 -12.51 12.95
CA MET A 161 -0.51 -11.54 12.49
C MET A 161 -1.52 -11.21 13.60
N GLY A 162 -1.70 -9.91 13.88
CA GLY A 162 -2.57 -9.42 14.97
C GLY A 162 -1.89 -9.39 16.35
N ASN A 163 -0.66 -9.87 16.46
CA ASN A 163 0.26 -9.69 17.57
C ASN A 163 1.64 -9.27 17.02
N ALA A 164 1.63 -8.15 16.29
CA ALA A 164 2.73 -7.71 15.45
C ALA A 164 4.07 -7.65 16.20
N TRP A 165 5.13 -8.04 15.50
CA TRP A 165 6.49 -7.95 16.03
C TRP A 165 7.08 -6.56 15.75
N ILE A 166 7.61 -5.92 16.79
CA ILE A 166 8.15 -4.57 16.71
C ILE A 166 9.67 -4.62 16.82
N TYR A 167 10.36 -4.01 15.86
CA TYR A 167 11.79 -3.78 15.92
C TYR A 167 12.03 -2.30 16.21
N ASN A 168 12.51 -1.98 17.42
CA ASN A 168 12.91 -0.62 17.83
C ASN A 168 14.35 -0.26 17.40
N ASP A 169 14.90 -1.01 16.44
CA ASP A 169 16.24 -0.81 15.90
C ASP A 169 16.35 -1.54 14.55
N MET A 170 17.55 -1.47 13.96
CA MET A 170 17.84 -2.07 12.65
C MET A 170 18.29 -3.54 12.72
N ARG A 171 18.13 -4.27 13.85
CA ARG A 171 18.56 -5.68 13.94
C ARG A 171 17.84 -6.61 12.97
N TRP A 172 16.64 -6.26 12.51
CA TRP A 172 15.92 -6.99 11.47
C TRP A 172 16.66 -7.02 10.12
N LEU A 173 17.65 -6.15 9.91
CA LEU A 173 18.54 -6.19 8.73
C LEU A 173 19.64 -7.25 8.82
N SER A 174 19.77 -7.95 9.95
CA SER A 174 20.87 -8.92 10.15
C SER A 174 20.64 -10.27 9.47
N SER A 175 19.38 -10.58 9.10
CA SER A 175 19.03 -11.82 8.41
C SER A 175 18.80 -11.52 6.94
N PRO A 176 19.73 -11.88 6.04
CA PRO A 176 19.53 -11.62 4.62
C PRO A 176 18.28 -12.33 4.11
N PRO A 177 17.50 -11.70 3.22
CA PRO A 177 16.41 -12.38 2.54
C PRO A 177 16.98 -13.60 1.79
N PRO A 178 16.24 -14.71 1.67
CA PRO A 178 16.69 -15.86 0.90
C PRO A 178 17.07 -15.40 -0.51
N GLU A 179 18.26 -15.81 -0.97
CA GLU A 179 18.70 -15.48 -2.32
C GLU A 179 17.65 -15.96 -3.31
N LYS A 180 17.22 -15.08 -4.23
CA LYS A 180 16.38 -15.52 -5.33
C LYS A 180 17.17 -16.61 -6.04
N PRO A 181 16.61 -17.81 -6.26
CA PRO A 181 17.31 -18.85 -6.99
C PRO A 181 17.77 -18.24 -8.31
N SER A 182 19.07 -18.32 -8.60
CA SER A 182 19.74 -17.77 -9.78
C SER A 182 19.30 -18.43 -11.11
N GLY A 183 18.15 -19.11 -11.11
CA GLY A 183 17.57 -19.78 -12.26
C GLY A 183 16.73 -18.82 -13.09
N LYS A 184 17.23 -18.52 -14.29
CA LYS A 184 16.53 -18.07 -15.51
C LYS A 184 15.35 -17.13 -15.27
N GLN A 185 15.50 -15.86 -15.68
CA GLN A 185 14.39 -14.92 -15.89
C GLN A 185 13.19 -15.67 -16.49
N SER A 186 12.19 -15.95 -15.65
CA SER A 186 10.91 -16.46 -16.11
C SER A 186 10.32 -15.36 -16.97
N SER A 187 10.39 -15.53 -18.29
CA SER A 187 9.74 -14.70 -19.30
C SER A 187 8.22 -14.90 -19.19
N TYR A 188 7.62 -14.44 -18.11
CA TYR A 188 6.18 -14.47 -17.94
C TYR A 188 5.57 -13.32 -18.75
N TYR A 189 5.24 -13.60 -20.02
CA TYR A 189 4.36 -12.79 -20.86
C TYR A 189 2.91 -13.19 -20.57
N GLY A 190 2.31 -12.59 -19.55
CA GLY A 190 0.90 -12.79 -19.18
C GLY A 190 0.39 -11.62 -18.33
N PRO A 191 -0.89 -11.25 -18.43
CA PRO A 191 -1.38 -9.97 -17.90
C PRO A 191 -1.34 -9.88 -16.36
N SER A 192 -0.45 -9.00 -15.89
CA SER A 192 -0.38 -8.26 -14.62
C SER A 192 -0.48 -8.99 -13.27
N GLU A 193 0.54 -8.76 -12.42
CA GLU A 193 0.41 -8.77 -10.96
C GLU A 193 -0.76 -7.86 -10.54
N MET A 194 -1.93 -8.44 -10.29
CA MET A 194 -3.08 -7.75 -9.68
C MET A 194 -2.78 -7.53 -8.19
N ALA A 195 -1.99 -6.50 -7.89
CA ALA A 195 -1.86 -5.92 -6.56
C ALA A 195 -3.13 -5.13 -6.23
N ILE A 196 -4.26 -5.81 -6.02
CA ILE A 196 -5.44 -5.24 -5.36
C ILE A 196 -5.01 -4.82 -3.95
N ASP A 197 -4.97 -3.54 -3.62
CA ASP A 197 -4.66 -3.08 -2.27
C ASP A 197 -5.98 -2.91 -1.47
N SER A 198 -5.87 -3.01 -0.14
CA SER A 198 -6.86 -2.70 0.91
C SER A 198 -8.26 -3.35 0.97
N THR A 199 -8.89 -3.88 -0.09
CA THR A 199 -10.29 -4.39 -0.01
C THR A 199 -10.42 -5.82 0.51
N GLY A 200 -9.89 -6.07 1.71
CA GLY A 200 -10.04 -7.33 2.42
C GLY A 200 -11.34 -7.50 3.21
N ASP A 201 -12.28 -6.54 3.21
CA ASP A 201 -13.47 -6.59 4.09
C ASP A 201 -14.74 -5.98 3.45
N ARG A 202 -15.13 -6.40 2.24
CA ARG A 202 -16.54 -6.23 1.82
C ARG A 202 -17.39 -7.38 2.37
N ARG A 203 -17.68 -7.36 3.68
CA ARG A 203 -18.97 -7.91 4.16
C ARG A 203 -20.05 -6.95 3.68
N GLY A 204 -20.55 -7.19 2.47
CA GLY A 204 -21.73 -6.50 1.99
C GLY A 204 -22.92 -6.74 2.92
N PRO A 205 -23.86 -5.79 3.01
CA PRO A 205 -25.10 -5.99 3.75
C PRO A 205 -25.89 -7.12 3.11
N ARG A 206 -26.46 -8.00 3.95
CA ARG A 206 -27.49 -8.98 3.56
C ARG A 206 -28.63 -8.23 2.86
N SER A 207 -28.63 -8.19 1.53
CA SER A 207 -29.82 -7.98 0.74
C SER A 207 -30.41 -9.35 0.45
N SER A 208 -31.51 -9.63 1.15
CA SER A 208 -32.48 -10.65 0.78
C SER A 208 -33.00 -10.38 -0.62
N GLN A 209 -32.76 -11.29 -1.57
CA GLN A 209 -33.66 -11.49 -2.71
C GLN A 209 -33.78 -12.96 -3.11
N PRO A 210 -34.92 -13.35 -3.71
CA PRO A 210 -35.43 -14.70 -3.71
C PRO A 210 -34.95 -15.52 -4.90
N ARG A 211 -35.07 -16.84 -4.74
CA ARG A 211 -34.89 -17.86 -5.78
C ARG A 211 -35.78 -17.59 -6.99
N ILE A 212 -35.20 -17.55 -8.19
CA ILE A 212 -35.86 -17.99 -9.43
C ILE A 212 -34.87 -18.85 -10.22
N SER A 213 -35.33 -20.07 -10.50
CA SER A 213 -34.73 -21.13 -11.30
C SER A 213 -34.84 -20.85 -12.80
N GLY A 214 -33.85 -21.29 -13.59
CA GLY A 214 -34.14 -21.89 -14.90
C GLY A 214 -33.44 -21.30 -16.14
N GLN A 215 -32.40 -22.01 -16.57
CA GLN A 215 -31.97 -22.30 -17.96
C GLN A 215 -31.20 -21.25 -18.79
N PRO A 216 -30.15 -21.69 -19.54
CA PRO A 216 -29.31 -20.84 -20.39
C PRO A 216 -29.84 -20.73 -21.82
N TYR A 217 -29.83 -19.51 -22.39
CA TYR A 217 -30.18 -19.28 -23.79
C TYR A 217 -28.92 -19.13 -24.65
N LEU A 218 -28.76 -20.05 -25.60
CA LEU A 218 -27.80 -20.04 -26.72
C LEU A 218 -28.58 -19.65 -27.99
N GLY A 219 -28.27 -18.49 -28.59
CA GLY A 219 -28.86 -18.08 -29.86
C GLY A 219 -28.24 -16.79 -30.43
N PRO A 220 -28.12 -16.67 -31.76
CA PRO A 220 -27.14 -15.78 -32.41
C PRO A 220 -27.60 -14.32 -32.55
N LYS A 221 -26.60 -13.43 -32.63
CA LYS A 221 -26.71 -11.98 -32.86
C LYS A 221 -27.52 -11.64 -34.13
N PRO A 222 -28.41 -10.64 -34.09
CA PRO A 222 -28.76 -9.88 -35.27
C PRO A 222 -27.79 -8.70 -35.46
N MET A 223 -27.27 -8.62 -36.68
CA MET A 223 -26.61 -7.47 -37.30
C MET A 223 -27.68 -6.77 -38.17
N ILE A 224 -27.53 -5.47 -38.42
CA ILE A 224 -27.80 -4.75 -39.71
C ILE A 224 -28.28 -3.28 -39.48
N THR A 225 -27.38 -2.38 -39.89
CA THR A 225 -27.45 -1.08 -40.59
C THR A 225 -28.43 0.06 -40.28
N GLU A 226 -27.81 1.24 -40.12
CA GLU A 226 -28.10 2.57 -40.69
C GLU A 226 -29.34 2.75 -41.59
N ALA A 227 -30.12 3.81 -41.37
CA ALA A 227 -30.04 5.08 -42.14
C ALA A 227 -31.29 5.98 -41.98
N ALA A 228 -31.02 7.28 -41.92
CA ALA A 228 -31.84 8.42 -42.35
C ALA A 228 -33.22 8.69 -41.70
N THR A 229 -33.35 9.87 -41.06
CA THR A 229 -33.96 11.03 -41.75
C THR A 229 -33.82 12.31 -40.93
N GLN A 230 -33.28 13.33 -41.60
CA GLN A 230 -33.24 14.73 -41.20
C GLN A 230 -34.65 15.31 -41.09
N ARG A 231 -34.88 16.24 -40.14
CA ARG A 231 -35.63 17.47 -40.43
C ARG A 231 -35.03 18.64 -39.66
N TYR A 232 -34.69 19.66 -40.44
CA TYR A 232 -34.04 20.91 -40.11
C TYR A 232 -35.04 22.03 -40.43
N TYR A 233 -35.42 22.85 -39.44
CA TYR A 233 -36.06 24.17 -39.55
C TYR A 233 -35.90 24.79 -38.14
N GLY A 234 -35.44 26.01 -37.91
CA GLY A 234 -35.18 27.13 -38.80
C GLY A 234 -34.26 28.17 -38.14
N SER A 235 -34.17 29.31 -38.81
CA SER A 235 -33.09 30.28 -38.81
C SER A 235 -33.17 31.35 -37.70
N LYS A 236 -31.99 31.68 -37.13
CA LYS A 236 -31.36 32.96 -36.66
C LYS A 236 -32.16 34.29 -36.76
N PRO A 237 -31.74 35.45 -36.15
CA PRO A 237 -30.50 35.82 -35.42
C PRO A 237 -30.79 36.58 -34.07
N MET A 238 -29.83 37.02 -33.24
CA MET A 238 -29.07 38.29 -33.36
C MET A 238 -28.04 38.45 -32.22
N ILE A 239 -26.88 38.99 -32.58
CA ILE A 239 -25.75 39.47 -31.75
C ILE A 239 -26.16 40.86 -31.18
N THR A 240 -25.79 41.27 -29.96
CA THR A 240 -24.65 42.19 -29.70
C THR A 240 -24.29 42.29 -28.20
N GLU A 241 -22.97 42.29 -27.96
CA GLU A 241 -22.13 43.12 -27.04
C GLU A 241 -22.86 44.24 -26.26
N THR A 242 -22.48 44.73 -25.06
CA THR A 242 -21.16 45.06 -24.47
C THR A 242 -21.39 45.61 -23.04
N SER A 243 -20.35 45.58 -22.18
CA SER A 243 -19.98 46.53 -21.09
C SER A 243 -21.00 46.82 -19.96
N TYR A 244 -20.67 46.83 -18.67
CA TYR A 244 -19.52 47.39 -17.94
C TYR A 244 -19.22 46.58 -16.67
#